data_AF-A0A353PDP8-F1
#
_entry.id   AF-A0A353PDP8-F1
#
_cell.length_a   1.000
_cell.length_b   1.000
_cell.length_c   1.000
_cell.angle_alpha   90.00
_cell.angle_beta   90.00
_cell.angle_gamma   90.00
#
_symmetry.space_group_name_H-M   'P 1'
#
loop_
_entity.id
_entity.type
_entity.pdbx_description
1 polymer ?
#
loop_
_entity_poly.entity_id
_entity_poly.type
_entity_poly.pdbx_seq_one_letter_code
_entity_poly.pdbx_strand_id
1 'polypeptide(L)'
;RERVASLGLSTLEVAQAANILVGGMDVARYNDDPGDGERYDLRLKAQEGAYAVPDDLRKIFLRNRAGDLIRLDTIATIQQSL
;
A
#
# COMPACT_ATOMS: atom_id res chain seq x y z
N ARG A 1 -11.11 -9.74 8.87
CA ARG A 1 -10.47 -10.91 8.20
C ARG A 1 -11.46 -11.66 7.30
N GLU A 2 -12.63 -12.10 7.81
CA GLU A 2 -13.63 -12.83 7.02
C GLU A 2 -14.08 -12.08 5.76
N ARG A 3 -14.39 -10.78 5.89
CA ARG A 3 -14.76 -9.92 4.74
C ARG A 3 -13.65 -9.76 3.69
N VAL A 4 -12.39 -9.77 4.11
CA VAL A 4 -11.23 -9.65 3.19
C VAL A 4 -11.09 -10.93 2.37
N ALA A 5 -11.18 -12.08 3.05
CA ALA A 5 -11.12 -13.38 2.41
C ALA A 5 -12.29 -13.62 1.44
N SER A 6 -13.51 -13.19 1.78
CA SER A 6 -14.68 -13.32 0.90
C SER A 6 -14.57 -12.52 -0.39
N LEU A 7 -13.70 -11.51 -0.43
CA LEU A 7 -13.46 -10.67 -1.60
C LEU A 7 -12.24 -11.11 -2.43
N GLY A 8 -11.65 -12.26 -2.10
CA GLY A 8 -10.48 -12.79 -2.81
C GLY A 8 -9.19 -12.03 -2.52
N LEU A 9 -9.14 -11.30 -1.41
CA LEU A 9 -7.95 -10.61 -0.91
C LEU A 9 -7.37 -11.37 0.29
N SER A 10 -6.05 -11.26 0.48
CA SER A 10 -5.37 -11.68 1.69
C SER A 10 -5.20 -10.51 2.65
N THR A 11 -5.16 -10.80 3.96
CA THR A 11 -4.82 -9.79 4.98
C THR A 11 -3.42 -9.20 4.79
N LEU A 12 -2.50 -9.95 4.17
CA LEU A 12 -1.15 -9.47 3.85
C LEU A 12 -1.18 -8.38 2.77
N GLU A 13 -1.92 -8.59 1.68
CA GLU A 13 -2.08 -7.59 0.61
C GLU A 13 -2.70 -6.29 1.13
N VAL A 14 -3.70 -6.40 2.01
CA VAL A 14 -4.32 -5.23 2.66
C VAL A 14 -3.31 -4.48 3.53
N ALA A 15 -2.52 -5.19 4.33
CA ALA A 15 -1.51 -4.58 5.19
C ALA A 15 -0.37 -3.93 4.39
N GLN A 16 0.10 -4.58 3.32
CA GLN A 16 1.12 -4.01 2.42
C GLN A 16 0.63 -2.74 1.74
N ALA A 17 -0.60 -2.74 1.22
CA ALA A 17 -1.17 -1.55 0.62
C ALA A 17 -1.28 -0.39 1.64
N ALA A 18 -1.75 -0.66 2.86
CA ALA A 18 -1.81 0.34 3.91
C ALA A 18 -0.41 0.92 4.23
N ASN A 19 0.62 0.06 4.34
CA ASN A 19 1.99 0.48 4.63
C ASN A 19 2.58 1.38 3.53
N ILE A 20 2.39 1.03 2.25
CA ILE A 20 2.88 1.83 1.11
C ILE A 20 2.24 3.23 1.12
N LEU A 21 0.95 3.31 1.47
CA LEU A 21 0.17 4.53 1.38
C LEU A 21 0.44 5.48 2.56
N VAL A 22 0.67 4.94 3.76
CA VAL A 22 0.88 5.74 4.97
C VAL A 22 2.38 5.99 5.25
N GLY A 23 3.22 4.96 5.13
CA GLY A 23 4.63 5.03 5.50
C GLY A 23 5.62 4.97 4.33
N GLY A 24 5.17 4.46 3.19
CA GLY A 24 6.06 4.04 2.10
C GLY A 24 6.79 2.74 2.44
N MET A 25 7.29 2.05 1.41
CA MET A 25 7.96 0.76 1.52
C MET A 25 9.16 0.71 0.59
N ASP A 26 10.26 0.15 1.06
CA ASP A 26 11.43 -0.11 0.21
C ASP A 26 11.15 -1.38 -0.60
N VAL A 27 11.17 -1.26 -1.92
CA VAL A 27 10.69 -2.30 -2.86
C VAL A 27 11.83 -3.00 -3.57
N ALA A 28 12.97 -2.33 -3.75
CA ALA A 28 14.09 -2.86 -4.52
C ALA A 28 15.37 -2.06 -4.23
N ARG A 29 16.48 -2.53 -4.80
CA ARG A 29 17.72 -1.77 -4.90
C ARG A 29 18.06 -1.54 -6.36
N TYR A 30 18.54 -0.34 -6.66
CA TYR A 30 18.99 0.07 -7.98
C TYR A 30 20.49 0.39 -7.94
N ASN A 31 21.21 -0.03 -8.97
CA ASN A 31 22.61 0.34 -9.17
C ASN A 31 22.63 1.20 -10.45
N ASP A 32 23.24 2.39 -10.39
CA ASP A 32 23.18 3.35 -11.50
C ASP A 32 24.19 3.01 -12.60
N ASP A 33 25.43 2.66 -12.24
CA ASP A 33 26.44 2.18 -13.20
C ASP A 33 27.07 0.85 -12.73
N PRO A 34 27.10 -0.23 -13.55
CA PRO A 34 27.69 -1.51 -13.15
C PRO A 34 29.18 -1.39 -12.79
N GLY A 35 29.49 -1.32 -11.50
CA GLY A 35 30.86 -1.36 -10.97
C GLY A 35 31.32 -0.10 -10.25
N ASP A 36 30.47 0.93 -10.13
CA ASP A 36 30.73 2.12 -9.31
C ASP A 36 30.67 1.84 -7.80
N GLY A 37 29.96 0.78 -7.40
CA GLY A 37 29.74 0.38 -6.01
C GLY A 37 28.54 1.08 -5.34
N GLU A 38 27.82 1.95 -6.07
CA GLU A 38 26.70 2.72 -5.54
C GLU A 38 25.40 1.91 -5.65
N ARG A 39 24.72 1.75 -4.50
CA ARG A 39 23.46 0.99 -4.41
C ARG A 39 22.43 1.86 -3.71
N TYR A 40 21.36 2.17 -4.44
CA TYR A 40 20.28 3.01 -3.97
C TYR A 40 19.08 2.16 -3.58
N ASP A 41 18.49 2.43 -2.42
CA ASP A 41 17.21 1.84 -2.05
C ASP A 41 16.08 2.56 -2.80
N LEU A 42 15.24 1.78 -3.48
CA LEU A 42 14.04 2.28 -4.15
C LEU A 42 12.87 2.24 -3.17
N ARG A 43 12.36 3.42 -2.79
CA ARG A 43 11.22 3.58 -1.90
C ARG A 43 9.96 3.95 -2.67
N LEU A 44 8.93 3.12 -2.58
CA LEU A 44 7.60 3.42 -3.08
C LEU A 44 6.80 4.09 -1.97
N LYS A 45 6.29 5.30 -2.22
CA LYS A 45 5.42 6.02 -1.29
C LYS A 45 4.31 6.72 -2.07
N ALA A 46 3.16 6.89 -1.42
CA ALA A 46 2.17 7.83 -1.89
C ALA A 46 2.74 9.25 -2.01
N GLN A 47 2.17 10.05 -2.91
CA GLN A 47 2.47 11.48 -2.97
C GLN A 47 2.17 12.13 -1.62
N GLU A 48 3.05 13.03 -1.20
CA GLU A 48 2.90 13.73 0.07
C GLU A 48 1.57 14.50 0.11
N GLY A 49 0.84 14.36 1.23
CA GLY A 49 -0.49 14.94 1.40
C GLY A 49 -1.63 14.23 0.66
N ALA A 50 -1.38 13.16 -0.11
CA ALA A 50 -2.44 12.43 -0.82
C ALA A 50 -3.38 11.64 0.12
N TYR A 51 -2.86 11.18 1.25
CA TYR A 51 -3.57 10.42 2.29
C TYR A 51 -3.21 10.99 3.66
N ALA A 52 -3.99 11.97 4.12
CA ALA A 52 -3.77 12.68 5.38
C ALA A 52 -4.88 12.43 6.40
N VAL A 53 -6.09 12.07 5.93
CA VAL A 53 -7.26 11.86 6.78
C VAL A 53 -7.89 10.49 6.54
N PRO A 54 -8.63 9.92 7.51
CA PRO A 54 -9.28 8.61 7.35
C PRO A 54 -10.19 8.50 6.12
N ASP A 55 -10.84 9.58 5.69
CA ASP A 55 -11.73 9.58 4.51
C ASP A 55 -10.96 9.36 3.19
N ASP A 56 -9.64 9.58 3.16
CA ASP A 56 -8.82 9.34 1.98
C ASP A 56 -8.74 7.86 1.58
N LEU A 57 -9.11 6.94 2.48
CA LEU A 57 -9.21 5.50 2.17
C LEU A 57 -10.18 5.20 1.03
N ARG A 58 -11.15 6.08 0.78
CA ARG A 58 -12.12 5.95 -0.31
C ARG A 58 -11.49 6.14 -1.69
N LYS A 59 -10.29 6.74 -1.74
CA LYS A 59 -9.49 6.93 -2.96
C LYS A 59 -8.65 5.70 -3.30
N ILE A 60 -8.55 4.73 -2.39
CA ILE A 60 -7.66 3.58 -2.50
C ILE A 60 -8.45 2.35 -2.97
N PHE A 61 -7.97 1.74 -4.05
CA PHE A 61 -8.55 0.54 -4.63
C PHE A 61 -7.53 -0.59 -4.63
N LEU A 62 -7.91 -1.74 -4.08
CA LEU A 62 -7.16 -2.98 -4.15
C LEU A 62 -7.72 -3.84 -5.27
N ARG A 63 -6.84 -4.30 -6.15
CA ARG A 63 -7.22 -5.26 -7.20
C ARG A 63 -7.15 -6.67 -6.63
N ASN A 64 -8.26 -7.41 -6.64
CA ASN A 64 -8.25 -8.84 -6.26
C ASN A 64 -7.77 -9.73 -7.43
N ARG A 65 -7.64 -11.03 -7.16
CA ARG A 65 -7.23 -12.02 -8.18
C ARG A 65 -8.22 -12.17 -9.34
N ALA A 66 -9.48 -11.85 -9.13
CA ALA A 66 -10.50 -11.83 -10.19
C ALA A 66 -10.42 -10.57 -11.07
N GLY A 67 -9.61 -9.58 -10.67
CA GLY A 67 -9.42 -8.32 -11.37
C GLY A 67 -10.33 -7.19 -10.88
N ASP A 68 -11.20 -7.45 -9.89
CA ASP A 68 -12.10 -6.46 -9.32
C ASP A 68 -11.36 -5.40 -8.52
N LEU A 69 -11.85 -4.17 -8.56
CA LEU A 69 -11.35 -3.06 -7.75
C LEU A 69 -12.20 -2.90 -6.49
N ILE A 70 -11.61 -3.20 -5.35
CA ILE A 70 -12.26 -3.15 -4.04
C ILE A 70 -11.75 -1.92 -3.30
N ARG A 71 -12.67 -1.08 -2.83
CA ARG A 71 -12.30 0.09 -2.03
C ARG A 71 -11.83 -0.30 -0.63
N LEU A 72 -10.72 0.30 -0.19
CA LEU A 72 -10.09 -0.05 1.08
C LEU A 72 -10.98 0.26 2.31
N ASP A 73 -11.76 1.34 2.27
CA ASP A 73 -12.65 1.73 3.37
C ASP A 73 -13.78 0.72 3.66
N THR A 74 -14.07 -0.18 2.71
CA THR A 74 -15.11 -1.21 2.89
C THR A 74 -14.64 -2.40 3.76
N ILE A 75 -13.32 -2.54 3.91
CA ILE A 75 -12.66 -3.69 4.52
C ILE A 75 -11.69 -3.31 5.65
N ALA A 76 -11.34 -2.03 5.80
CA ALA A 76 -10.42 -1.54 6.80
C ALA A 76 -10.88 -0.18 7.36
N THR A 77 -10.60 0.04 8.65
CA THR A 77 -10.83 1.31 9.33
C THR A 77 -9.49 1.79 9.89
N ILE A 78 -9.12 3.04 9.63
CA ILE A 78 -7.99 3.68 10.30
C ILE A 78 -8.52 4.42 11.52
N GLN A 79 -7.91 4.15 12.68
CA GLN A 79 -8.16 4.90 13.91
C GLN A 79 -6.87 5.65 14.26
N GLN A 80 -7.00 6.95 14.50
CA GLN A 80 -5.90 7.75 15.02
C GLN A 80 -5.81 7.48 16.53
N SER A 81 -4.70 6.90 16.96
CA SER A 81 -4.36 6.74 18.37
C SER A 81 -3.47 7.92 18.77
N LEU A 82 -3.82 8.59 19.86
CA LEU A 82 -2.97 9.60 20.51
C LEU A 82 -2.03 8.93 21.52
#